data_AF-R6W1W4-F1
#
_entry.id   AF-R6W1W4-F1
#
_cell.length_a   1.000
_cell.length_b   1.000
_cell.length_c   1.000
_cell.angle_alpha   90.00
_cell.angle_beta   90.00
_cell.angle_gamma   90.00
#
_symmetry.space_group_name_H-M   'P 1'
#
loop_
_entity.id
_entity.type
_entity.pdbx_description
1 polymer ?
#
loop_
_entity_poly.entity_id
_entity_poly.type
_entity_poly.pdbx_seq_one_letter_code
_entity_poly.pdbx_strand_id
1 'polypeptide(L)'
;MSYSVPSELYREVALRLSEAIGSGGYFSGTLAFAWGEAECRLTASVIVYRQRISAPDGQADVISRLVPVWWEFHTAFDGVEQLNDFSFEELGAWI
;
A
#
# COMPACT_ATOMS: atom_id res chain seq x y z
N MET A 1 -17.44 13.97 -8.67
CA MET A 1 -16.08 14.34 -8.24
C MET A 1 -15.47 13.09 -7.63
N SER A 2 -14.26 12.72 -8.03
CA SER A 2 -13.52 11.64 -7.38
C SER A 2 -12.93 12.14 -6.06
N TYR A 3 -12.94 11.30 -5.03
CA TYR A 3 -12.20 11.52 -3.79
C TYR A 3 -10.71 11.54 -4.10
N SER A 4 -10.01 12.58 -3.67
CA SER A 4 -8.55 12.65 -3.83
C SER A 4 -7.86 12.08 -2.61
N VAL A 5 -7.06 11.03 -2.83
CA VAL A 5 -6.34 10.32 -1.77
C VAL A 5 -5.21 11.19 -1.25
N PRO A 6 -5.22 11.60 0.04
CA PRO A 6 -4.15 12.43 0.58
C PRO A 6 -2.85 11.63 0.76
N SER A 7 -1.70 12.31 0.68
CA SER A 7 -0.36 11.74 0.87
C SER A 7 -0.22 10.94 2.17
N GLU A 8 -0.86 11.38 3.25
CA GLU A 8 -0.84 10.70 4.53
C GLU A 8 -1.53 9.34 4.48
N LEU A 9 -2.60 9.20 3.67
CA LEU A 9 -3.26 7.92 3.45
C LEU A 9 -2.39 6.98 2.61
N TYR A 10 -1.67 7.49 1.61
CA TYR A 10 -0.67 6.68 0.89
C TYR A 10 0.41 6.13 1.82
N ARG A 11 0.92 6.96 2.73
CA ARG A 11 1.91 6.54 3.72
C ARG A 11 1.37 5.44 4.63
N GLU A 12 0.12 5.57 5.08
CA GLU A 12 -0.55 4.56 5.91
C GLU A 12 -0.73 3.23 5.15
N VAL A 13 -1.17 3.29 3.89
CA VAL A 13 -1.29 2.11 3.02
C VAL A 13 0.08 1.45 2.80
N ALA A 14 1.13 2.24 2.55
CA ALA A 14 2.48 1.74 2.33
C ALA A 14 3.03 1.01 3.56
N LEU A 15 2.82 1.57 4.76
CA LEU A 15 3.19 0.94 6.02
C LEU A 15 2.48 -0.41 6.18
N ARG A 16 1.15 -0.43 6.10
CA ARG A 16 0.35 -1.65 6.28
C ARG A 16 0.67 -2.72 5.24
N LEU A 17 0.86 -2.31 3.99
CA LEU A 17 1.21 -3.23 2.91
C LEU A 17 2.61 -3.82 3.14
N SER A 18 3.58 -3.02 3.56
CA SER A 18 4.93 -3.49 3.87
C SER A 18 4.94 -4.48 5.05
N GLU A 19 4.15 -4.20 6.09
CA GLU A 19 3.96 -5.12 7.22
C GLU A 19 3.31 -6.43 6.78
N ALA A 20 2.26 -6.36 5.96
CA ALA A 20 1.56 -7.55 5.46
C ALA A 20 2.42 -8.38 4.49
N ILE A 21 3.29 -7.74 3.71
CA ILE A 21 4.29 -8.40 2.86
C ILE A 21 5.34 -9.13 3.72
N GLY A 22 5.74 -8.54 4.85
CA GLY A 22 6.80 -9.07 5.70
C GLY A 22 8.13 -9.22 4.95
N SER A 23 8.69 -10.43 4.91
CA SER A 23 9.90 -10.78 4.15
C SER A 23 9.62 -11.50 2.82
N GLY A 24 8.35 -11.57 2.40
CA GLY A 24 7.94 -12.27 1.18
C GLY A 24 8.36 -11.55 -0.11
N GLY A 25 8.41 -12.31 -1.21
CA GLY A 25 8.61 -11.82 -2.58
C GLY A 25 7.30 -11.60 -3.36
N TYR A 26 6.16 -11.92 -2.75
CA TYR A 26 4.83 -11.79 -3.33
C TYR A 26 3.80 -11.59 -2.22
N PHE A 27 2.78 -10.79 -2.50
CA PHE A 27 1.63 -10.60 -1.64
C PHE A 27 0.34 -10.76 -2.44
N SER A 28 -0.64 -11.44 -1.87
CA SER A 28 -2.01 -11.47 -2.37
C SER A 28 -2.95 -11.50 -1.18
N GLY A 29 -3.77 -10.45 -1.05
CA GLY A 29 -4.65 -10.31 0.11
C GLY A 29 -5.37 -8.98 0.16
N THR A 30 -6.04 -8.76 1.28
CA THR A 30 -6.82 -7.55 1.57
C THR A 30 -6.32 -6.87 2.84
N LEU A 31 -6.10 -5.57 2.76
CA LEU A 31 -5.92 -4.67 3.90
C LEU A 31 -7.23 -3.92 4.10
N ALA A 32 -7.83 -4.00 5.28
CA ALA A 32 -9.01 -3.24 5.66
C ALA A 32 -8.72 -2.45 6.92
N PHE A 33 -8.95 -1.15 6.91
CA PHE A 33 -8.65 -0.26 8.03
C PHE A 33 -9.49 1.03 7.97
N ALA A 34 -9.65 1.69 9.12
CA ALA A 34 -10.30 2.98 9.21
C ALA A 34 -9.29 4.13 9.02
N TRP A 35 -9.73 5.21 8.38
CA TRP A 35 -8.98 6.45 8.17
C TRP A 35 -9.88 7.66 8.44
N GLY A 36 -9.84 8.19 9.67
CA GLY A 36 -10.82 9.19 10.11
C GLY A 36 -12.23 8.61 10.06
N GLU A 37 -13.12 9.26 9.31
CA GLU A 37 -14.50 8.79 9.06
C GLU A 37 -14.59 7.82 7.86
N ALA A 38 -13.48 7.60 7.14
CA ALA A 38 -13.45 6.71 5.99
C ALA A 38 -13.14 5.26 6.39
N GLU A 39 -13.77 4.31 5.71
CA GLU A 39 -13.37 2.90 5.68
C GLU A 39 -12.57 2.64 4.40
N CYS A 40 -11.32 2.21 4.56
CA CYS A 40 -10.41 1.91 3.45
C CYS A 40 -10.25 0.39 3.27
N ARG A 41 -10.27 -0.05 2.02
CA ARG A 41 -9.97 -1.45 1.66
C ARG A 41 -9.09 -1.52 0.43
N LEU A 42 -7.85 -2.00 0.59
CA LEU A 42 -6.97 -2.39 -0.51
C LEU A 42 -7.03 -3.90 -0.69
N THR A 43 -7.54 -4.40 -1.81
CA THR A 43 -7.30 -5.80 -2.21
C THR A 43 -6.28 -5.78 -3.33
N ALA A 44 -5.17 -6.49 -3.17
CA ALA A 44 -4.09 -6.44 -4.16
C ALA A 44 -3.34 -7.76 -4.27
N SER A 45 -2.81 -8.01 -5.47
CA SER A 45 -1.78 -9.00 -5.75
C SER A 45 -0.56 -8.28 -6.31
N VAL A 46 0.60 -8.43 -5.66
CA VAL A 46 1.78 -7.60 -5.89
C VAL A 46 3.04 -8.46 -5.87
N ILE A 47 3.90 -8.28 -6.87
CA ILE A 47 5.26 -8.84 -6.89
C ILE A 47 6.18 -7.86 -6.14
N VAL A 48 6.98 -8.38 -5.22
CA VAL A 48 7.84 -7.60 -4.33
C VAL A 48 9.29 -7.78 -4.75
N TYR A 49 9.89 -6.70 -5.25
CA TYR A 49 11.33 -6.65 -5.46
C TYR A 49 12.01 -6.14 -4.19
N ARG A 50 13.13 -6.76 -3.86
CA ARG A 50 13.94 -6.41 -2.70
C ARG A 50 15.36 -6.08 -3.10
N GLN A 51 15.97 -5.22 -2.29
CA GLN A 51 17.37 -4.89 -2.41
C GLN A 51 18.05 -5.11 -1.06
N ARG A 52 19.16 -5.86 -1.12
CA ARG A 52 20.06 -5.96 0.02
C ARG A 52 20.85 -4.67 0.15
N ILE A 53 20.68 -3.99 1.28
CA ILE A 53 21.45 -2.82 1.67
C ILE A 53 22.44 -3.19 2.77
N SER A 54 23.63 -2.61 2.70
CA SER A 54 24.66 -2.74 3.73
C SER A 54 24.81 -1.41 4.44
N ALA A 55 24.68 -1.43 5.76
CA ALA A 55 24.85 -0.30 6.65
C ALA A 55 25.88 -0.65 7.75
N PRO A 56 26.44 0.33 8.48
CA PRO A 56 27.44 0.06 9.51
C PRO A 56 26.95 -0.90 10.62
N ASP A 57 25.64 -0.96 10.86
CA ASP A 57 24.95 -1.80 11.82
C ASP A 57 24.54 -3.18 11.27
N GLY A 58 24.73 -3.45 9.97
CA GLY A 58 24.50 -4.76 9.38
C GLY A 58 23.97 -4.74 7.96
N GLN A 59 23.33 -5.85 7.56
CA GLN A 59 22.67 -5.96 6.27
C GLN A 59 21.15 -6.04 6.47
N ALA A 60 20.41 -5.34 5.64
CA ALA A 60 18.95 -5.41 5.60
C ALA A 60 18.47 -5.73 4.18
N ASP A 61 17.34 -6.43 4.08
CA ASP A 61 16.69 -6.72 2.80
C ASP A 61 15.39 -5.92 2.71
N VAL A 62 15.47 -4.75 2.08
CA VAL A 62 14.39 -3.77 2.02
C VAL A 62 13.57 -3.94 0.76
N ILE A 63 12.28 -3.60 0.82
CA ILE A 63 11.45 -3.51 -0.38
C ILE A 63 12.03 -2.38 -1.23
N SER A 64 12.29 -2.64 -2.50
CA SER A 64 12.81 -1.64 -3.44
C SER A 64 11.80 -1.24 -4.49
N ARG A 65 10.84 -2.12 -4.79
CA ARG A 65 9.75 -1.85 -5.72
C ARG A 65 8.59 -2.82 -5.52
N LEU A 66 7.38 -2.29 -5.68
CA LEU A 66 6.16 -3.07 -5.82
C LEU A 66 5.69 -3.04 -7.27
N VAL A 67 5.38 -4.21 -7.83
CA VAL A 67 4.76 -4.34 -9.15
C VAL A 67 3.36 -4.91 -8.97
N PRO A 68 2.30 -4.08 -9.13
CA PRO A 68 0.94 -4.57 -9.01
C PRO A 68 0.60 -5.48 -10.19
N VAL A 69 0.02 -6.65 -9.90
CA VAL A 69 -0.54 -7.57 -10.90
C VAL A 69 -2.04 -7.32 -11.08
N TRP A 70 -2.75 -7.15 -9.96
CA TRP A 70 -4.16 -6.79 -9.90
C TRP A 70 -4.43 -6.08 -8.57
N TRP A 71 -5.28 -5.06 -8.56
CA TRP A 71 -5.63 -4.35 -7.33
C TRP A 71 -6.92 -3.53 -7.47
N GLU A 72 -7.56 -3.29 -6.32
CA GLU A 72 -8.65 -2.32 -6.13
C GLU A 72 -8.47 -1.63 -4.78
N PHE A 73 -8.65 -0.30 -4.76
CA PHE A 73 -8.64 0.49 -3.53
C PHE A 73 -9.99 1.19 -3.36
N HIS A 74 -10.72 0.82 -2.32
CA HIS A 74 -12.01 1.40 -1.99
C HIS A 74 -11.88 2.33 -0.79
N THR A 75 -12.58 3.46 -0.87
CA THR A 75 -12.79 4.39 0.24
C THR A 75 -14.30 4.60 0.38
N ALA A 76 -14.84 4.34 1.56
CA ALA A 76 -16.26 4.54 1.86
C ALA A 76 -16.43 5.51 3.03
N PHE A 77 -17.40 6.41 2.93
CA PHE A 77 -17.79 7.34 4.01
C PHE A 77 -19.25 7.05 4.36
N ASP A 78 -19.56 6.82 5.64
CA ASP A 78 -20.88 6.41 6.10
C ASP A 78 -21.47 5.22 5.29
N GLY A 79 -20.61 4.26 4.93
CA GLY A 79 -20.98 3.08 4.14
C GLY A 79 -21.22 3.35 2.64
N VAL A 80 -21.00 4.58 2.16
CA VAL A 80 -21.12 4.95 0.75
C VAL A 80 -19.74 5.03 0.11
N GLU A 81 -19.50 4.18 -0.88
CA GLU A 81 -18.24 4.14 -1.62
C GLU A 81 -18.05 5.39 -2.49
N GLN A 82 -16.84 5.95 -2.43
CA GLN A 82 -16.41 7.07 -3.27
C GLN A 82 -15.34 6.59 -4.24
N LEU A 83 -15.56 6.87 -5.53
CA LEU A 83 -14.51 6.69 -6.54
C LEU A 83 -13.33 7.56 -6.17
N ASN A 84 -12.13 6.99 -6.10
CA ASN A 84 -10.91 7.69 -5.73
C ASN A 84 -9.84 7.61 -6.81
N ASP A 85 -8.80 8.43 -6.66
CA ASP A 85 -7.67 8.56 -7.59
C ASP A 85 -6.42 7.78 -7.14
N PHE A 86 -6.57 6.77 -6.26
CA PHE A 86 -5.44 5.97 -5.76
C PHE A 86 -4.62 5.39 -6.91
N SER A 87 -3.29 5.41 -6.79
CA SER A 87 -2.40 4.74 -7.74
C SER A 87 -1.20 4.07 -7.06
N PHE A 88 -0.75 2.96 -7.65
CA PHE A 88 0.50 2.33 -7.23
C PHE A 88 1.74 3.16 -7.58
N GLU A 89 1.62 4.10 -8.51
CA GLU A 89 2.70 5.03 -8.85
C GLU A 89 2.97 5.98 -7.68
N GLU A 90 1.91 6.62 -7.15
CA GLU A 90 2.02 7.48 -5.97
C GLU A 90 2.36 6.70 -4.70
N LEU A 91 1.81 5.49 -4.53
CA LEU A 91 2.19 4.60 -3.42
C LEU A 91 3.69 4.28 -3.41
N GLY A 92 4.29 4.10 -4.59
CA GLY A 92 5.70 3.78 -4.74
C GLY A 92 6.65 4.83 -4.16
N ALA A 93 6.20 6.08 -3.97
CA ALA A 93 6.99 7.12 -3.32
C ALA A 93 7.13 6.92 -1.79
N TRP A 94 6.35 6.00 -1.21
CA TRP A 94 6.27 5.76 0.24
C TRP A 94 6.78 4.37 0.67
N ILE A 95 7.32 3.59 -0.26
CA ILE A 95 7.86 2.24 -0.05
C ILE A 95 9.40 2.27 -0.03
#